data_AF-A0A090Y8B4-F1
#
_entry.id   AF-A0A090Y8B4-F1
#
_cell.length_a   1.000
_cell.length_b   1.000
_cell.length_c   1.000
_cell.angle_alpha   90.00
_cell.angle_beta   90.00
_cell.angle_gamma   90.00
#
_symmetry.space_group_name_H-M   'P 1'
#
loop_
_entity.id
_entity.type
_entity.pdbx_description
1 polymer ?
#
loop_
_entity_poly.entity_id
_entity_poly.type
_entity_poly.pdbx_seq_one_letter_code
_entity_poly.pdbx_strand_id
1 'polypeptide(L)'
;MDTVLFKKPEYDLVWNRDYSLSKQIISINTLYGRIKVPYMTKGMDSYFDGSWSYGTAKLVHKKGKFFLYIPVSKEIAEIETGAIHQVVGIDLGINFIATSYDSQGKCTFFHGRPIKDKRSRYKHMRKQLQQVGTASARRKLKRIGGRENRWMYDVNHCVSKALVRKYGATLMVVENLKGVRSKTEKIQLNERYESVSWSFYQLRKMIEYKAALHGGKVIAVDPKYTSQTCRSAAVKTKGTGTRRSITSNVKNAGIAQVMIELPP
;
A
#
# COMPACT_ATOMS: atom_id res chain seq x y z
N MET A 1 -40.11 18.39 12.37
CA MET A 1 -38.75 18.44 11.82
C MET A 1 -38.43 17.05 11.28
N ASP A 2 -38.38 16.89 9.96
CA ASP A 2 -38.05 15.61 9.35
C ASP A 2 -36.57 15.31 9.53
N THR A 3 -36.28 14.24 10.25
CA THR A 3 -34.90 13.83 10.53
C THR A 3 -34.35 13.11 9.31
N VAL A 4 -33.35 13.70 8.65
CA VAL A 4 -32.69 13.07 7.51
C VAL A 4 -31.94 11.82 7.98
N LEU A 5 -32.43 10.64 7.59
CA LEU A 5 -31.86 9.35 7.95
C LEU A 5 -30.85 8.90 6.89
N PHE A 6 -29.56 9.07 7.17
CA PHE A 6 -28.51 8.57 6.30
C PHE A 6 -28.43 7.03 6.37
N LYS A 7 -28.32 6.37 5.20
CA LYS A 7 -28.09 4.91 5.10
C LYS A 7 -26.83 4.45 5.84
N LYS A 8 -25.86 5.34 6.05
CA LYS A 8 -24.71 5.15 6.92
C LYS A 8 -24.46 6.46 7.68
N PRO A 9 -24.43 6.43 9.02
CA PRO A 9 -24.02 7.59 9.81
C PRO A 9 -22.51 7.81 9.63
N GLU A 10 -22.16 8.66 8.66
CA GLU A 10 -20.81 9.15 8.40
C GLU A 10 -20.83 10.69 8.47
N TYR A 11 -19.83 11.28 9.11
CA TYR A 11 -19.74 12.72 9.30
C TYR A 11 -18.30 13.21 9.04
N ASP A 12 -18.16 14.25 8.22
CA ASP A 12 -16.86 14.82 7.90
C ASP A 12 -16.54 15.98 8.86
N LEU A 13 -15.34 15.94 9.45
CA LEU A 13 -14.86 16.84 10.49
C LEU A 13 -13.61 17.57 9.99
N VAL A 14 -13.66 18.89 9.89
CA VAL A 14 -12.52 19.71 9.43
C VAL A 14 -11.52 19.96 10.56
N TRP A 15 -10.24 19.80 10.25
CA TRP A 15 -9.13 20.01 11.19
C TRP A 15 -9.11 21.44 11.74
N ASN A 16 -8.87 21.60 13.05
CA ASN A 16 -8.90 22.86 13.80
C ASN A 16 -10.23 23.63 13.80
N ARG A 17 -11.25 23.17 13.08
CA ARG A 17 -12.62 23.71 13.14
C ARG A 17 -13.52 22.76 13.93
N ASP A 18 -13.76 21.58 13.37
CA ASP A 18 -14.70 20.59 13.90
C ASP A 18 -14.02 19.56 14.79
N TYR A 19 -12.72 19.33 14.60
CA TYR A 19 -11.95 18.51 15.53
C TYR A 19 -10.53 19.03 15.74
N SER A 20 -9.95 18.70 16.90
CA SER A 20 -8.55 18.95 17.23
C SER A 20 -7.98 17.84 18.12
N LEU A 21 -6.66 17.68 18.12
CA LEU A 21 -5.94 16.68 18.90
C LEU A 21 -4.99 17.38 19.89
N SER A 22 -5.02 16.97 21.15
CA SER A 22 -4.06 17.45 22.16
C SER A 22 -3.89 16.41 23.26
N LYS A 23 -2.64 16.06 23.61
CA LYS A 23 -2.28 15.23 24.77
C LYS A 23 -3.24 14.03 25.00
N GLN A 24 -3.44 13.20 23.97
CA GLN A 24 -4.30 12.00 23.97
C GLN A 24 -5.81 12.26 24.13
N ILE A 25 -6.25 13.50 23.91
CA ILE A 25 -7.65 13.89 23.83
C ILE A 25 -7.96 14.35 22.40
N ILE A 26 -9.07 13.85 21.87
CA ILE A 26 -9.71 14.39 20.68
C ILE A 26 -10.82 15.31 21.15
N SER A 27 -10.80 16.54 20.67
CA SER A 27 -11.92 17.46 20.83
C SER A 27 -12.75 17.45 19.55
N ILE A 28 -14.06 17.21 19.64
CA ILE A 28 -14.96 17.05 18.48
C ILE A 28 -16.20 17.93 18.68
N ASN A 29 -16.57 18.71 17.67
CA ASN A 29 -17.84 19.44 17.65
C ASN A 29 -19.01 18.48 17.41
N THR A 30 -20.06 18.62 18.22
CA THR A 30 -21.33 17.89 18.08
C THR A 30 -22.49 18.89 18.08
N LEU A 31 -23.71 18.41 17.82
CA LEU A 31 -24.93 19.22 17.90
C LEU A 31 -25.17 19.81 19.31
N TYR A 32 -24.63 19.17 20.35
CA TYR A 32 -24.79 19.58 21.75
C TYR A 32 -23.55 20.29 22.30
N GLY A 33 -22.68 20.77 21.41
CA GLY A 33 -21.42 21.41 21.77
C GLY A 33 -20.20 20.51 21.61
N ARG A 34 -19.05 21.00 22.07
CA ARG A 34 -17.76 20.35 21.85
C ARG A 34 -17.46 19.33 22.94
N ILE A 35 -17.30 18.07 22.55
CA ILE A 35 -16.94 16.97 23.46
C ILE A 35 -15.44 16.75 23.45
N LYS A 36 -14.92 16.17 24.55
CA LYS A 36 -13.52 15.75 24.69
C LYS A 36 -13.50 14.25 24.94
N VAL A 37 -12.77 13.53 24.10
CA VAL A 37 -12.78 12.08 24.06
C VAL A 37 -11.34 11.57 24.16
N PRO A 38 -11.01 10.74 25.16
CA PRO A 38 -9.68 10.15 25.23
C PRO A 38 -9.47 9.18 24.06
N TYR A 39 -8.24 9.10 23.57
CA TYR A 39 -7.87 8.15 22.53
C TYR A 39 -6.50 7.52 22.77
N MET A 40 -6.28 6.34 22.19
CA MET A 40 -5.01 5.63 22.24
C MET A 40 -4.21 5.81 20.96
N THR A 41 -2.92 6.12 21.09
CA THR A 41 -1.96 6.21 19.97
C THR A 41 -1.16 4.93 19.75
N LYS A 42 -1.36 3.88 20.56
CA LYS A 42 -0.50 2.69 20.59
C LYS A 42 -0.22 2.13 19.18
N GLY A 43 1.03 2.21 18.74
CA GLY A 43 1.48 1.71 17.44
C GLY A 43 1.28 2.68 16.27
N MET A 44 0.82 3.89 16.56
CA MET A 44 0.61 5.01 15.64
C MET A 44 1.29 6.28 16.15
N ASP A 45 2.08 6.19 17.22
CA ASP A 45 2.68 7.31 17.95
C ASP A 45 3.48 8.25 17.03
N SER A 46 4.16 7.69 16.02
CA SER A 46 4.93 8.43 15.02
C SER A 46 4.09 9.39 14.16
N TYR A 47 2.77 9.24 14.10
CA TYR A 47 1.89 10.16 13.37
C TYR A 47 1.45 11.35 14.23
N PHE A 48 1.76 11.33 15.53
CA PHE A 48 1.37 12.35 16.51
C PHE A 48 2.58 13.10 17.10
N ASP A 49 3.75 12.98 16.48
CA ASP A 49 5.00 13.64 16.90
C ASP A 49 5.09 15.13 16.53
N GLY A 50 4.05 15.68 15.89
CA GLY A 50 3.99 17.06 15.43
C GLY A 50 4.61 17.29 14.04
N SER A 51 5.23 16.28 13.43
CA SER A 51 5.81 16.37 12.08
C SER A 51 4.82 16.10 10.94
N TRP A 52 3.56 15.83 11.28
CA TRP A 52 2.48 15.50 10.35
C TRP A 52 1.38 16.56 10.36
N SER A 53 0.84 16.81 9.18
CA SER A 53 -0.37 17.59 8.97
C SER A 53 -1.60 16.69 8.95
N TYR A 54 -2.70 17.15 9.54
CA TYR A 54 -3.96 16.43 9.60
C TYR A 54 -4.97 17.02 8.62
N GLY A 55 -5.67 16.16 7.88
CA GLY A 55 -6.72 16.55 6.91
C GLY A 55 -8.14 16.51 7.50
N THR A 56 -9.14 16.60 6.63
CA THR A 56 -10.55 16.39 7.03
C THR A 56 -10.75 14.95 7.47
N ALA A 57 -11.14 14.76 8.73
CA ALA A 57 -11.40 13.45 9.30
C ALA A 57 -12.82 12.98 8.96
N LYS A 58 -13.03 11.67 8.95
CA LYS A 58 -14.34 11.06 8.78
C LYS A 58 -14.70 10.27 10.03
N LEU A 59 -15.75 10.68 10.73
CA LEU A 59 -16.36 9.95 11.84
C LEU A 59 -17.35 8.93 11.29
N VAL A 60 -17.20 7.66 11.67
CA VAL A 60 -18.01 6.55 11.18
C VAL A 60 -18.49 5.72 12.36
N HIS A 61 -19.81 5.49 12.45
CA HIS A 61 -20.36 4.53 13.40
C HIS A 61 -20.50 3.15 12.74
N LYS A 62 -19.83 2.14 13.29
CA LYS A 62 -19.78 0.79 12.72
C LYS A 62 -19.68 -0.27 13.80
N LYS A 63 -20.59 -1.25 13.77
CA LYS A 63 -20.64 -2.35 14.74
C LYS A 63 -20.68 -1.88 16.21
N GLY A 64 -21.47 -0.84 16.50
CA GLY A 64 -21.65 -0.32 17.86
C GLY A 64 -20.46 0.48 18.39
N LYS A 65 -19.55 0.93 17.51
CA LYS A 65 -18.36 1.69 17.87
C LYS A 65 -18.17 2.86 16.92
N PHE A 66 -17.64 3.96 17.44
CA PHE A 66 -17.26 5.12 16.65
C PHE A 66 -15.80 5.03 16.23
N PHE A 67 -15.52 5.32 14.97
CA PHE A 67 -14.18 5.38 14.42
C PHE A 67 -13.94 6.72 13.77
N LEU A 68 -12.84 7.38 14.14
CA LEU A 68 -12.38 8.60 13.50
C LEU A 68 -11.23 8.25 12.55
N TYR A 69 -11.47 8.47 11.26
CA TYR A 69 -10.48 8.28 10.20
C TYR A 69 -9.83 9.61 9.85
N ILE A 70 -8.56 9.77 10.18
CA ILE A 70 -7.81 11.01 9.96
C ILE A 70 -6.79 10.80 8.84
N PRO A 71 -6.96 11.45 7.67
CA PRO A 71 -5.89 11.54 6.69
C PRO A 71 -4.72 12.34 7.28
N VAL A 72 -3.50 11.81 7.16
CA VAL A 72 -2.28 12.50 7.56
C VAL A 72 -1.33 12.64 6.38
N SER A 73 -0.69 13.80 6.28
CA SER A 73 0.32 14.09 5.26
C SER A 73 1.60 14.62 5.89
N LYS A 74 2.73 14.26 5.29
CA LYS A 74 4.04 14.80 5.66
C LYS A 74 4.78 15.19 4.39
N GLU A 75 5.30 16.41 4.38
CA GLU A 75 6.24 16.83 3.35
C GLU A 75 7.59 16.17 3.62
N ILE A 76 8.10 15.48 2.60
CA ILE A 76 9.37 14.78 2.65
C ILE A 76 10.31 15.53 1.72
N ALA A 77 11.44 15.98 2.27
CA ALA A 77 12.49 16.61 1.48
C ALA A 77 12.92 15.66 0.34
N GLU A 78 13.15 16.22 -0.84
CA GLU A 78 13.67 15.41 -1.94
C GLU A 78 15.09 14.98 -1.62
N ILE A 79 15.34 13.67 -1.69
CA ILE A 79 16.67 13.11 -1.46
C ILE A 79 17.51 13.37 -2.71
N GLU A 80 18.62 14.07 -2.54
CA GLU A 80 19.63 14.20 -3.57
C GLU A 80 20.25 12.83 -3.86
N THR A 81 20.31 12.46 -5.13
CA THR A 81 20.87 11.16 -5.55
C THR A 81 22.33 10.97 -5.15
N GLY A 82 23.08 12.05 -4.89
CA GLY A 82 24.47 12.00 -4.41
C GLY A 82 24.62 11.49 -2.98
N ALA A 83 23.58 11.59 -2.15
CA ALA A 83 23.58 11.09 -0.76
C ALA A 83 23.28 9.57 -0.67
N ILE A 84 22.99 8.92 -1.80
CA ILE A 84 22.61 7.50 -1.83
C ILE A 84 23.84 6.64 -2.13
N HIS A 85 24.28 5.88 -1.13
CA HIS A 85 25.46 5.00 -1.24
C HIS A 85 25.14 3.57 -1.66
N GLN A 86 23.86 3.19 -1.69
CA GLN A 86 23.42 1.83 -2.00
C GLN A 86 22.29 1.83 -3.03
N VAL A 87 22.37 0.88 -3.97
CA VAL A 87 21.31 0.59 -4.94
C VAL A 87 20.83 -0.84 -4.71
N VAL A 88 19.51 -1.01 -4.70
CA VAL A 88 18.86 -2.32 -4.54
C VAL A 88 17.88 -2.52 -5.68
N GLY A 89 18.07 -3.59 -6.45
CA GLY A 89 17.09 -4.07 -7.42
C GLY A 89 15.95 -4.81 -6.72
N ILE A 90 14.71 -4.55 -7.11
CA ILE A 90 13.51 -5.23 -6.61
C ILE A 90 12.72 -5.77 -7.80
N ASP A 91 12.67 -7.08 -7.90
CA ASP A 91 11.81 -7.81 -8.82
C ASP A 91 10.52 -8.22 -8.11
N LEU A 92 9.37 -8.14 -8.78
CA LEU A 92 8.06 -8.47 -8.23
C LEU A 92 7.40 -9.57 -9.08
N GLY A 93 7.07 -10.71 -8.45
CA GLY A 93 6.53 -11.87 -9.14
C GLY A 93 5.45 -12.64 -8.38
N ILE A 94 4.95 -13.70 -8.99
CA ILE A 94 3.91 -14.58 -8.40
C ILE A 94 4.55 -15.65 -7.50
N ASN A 95 5.66 -16.25 -7.95
CA ASN A 95 6.39 -17.27 -7.17
C ASN A 95 7.14 -16.65 -5.99
N PHE A 96 7.70 -15.46 -6.21
CA PHE A 96 8.27 -14.60 -5.18
C PHE A 96 7.62 -13.23 -5.31
N ILE A 97 6.88 -12.82 -4.29
CA ILE A 97 6.14 -11.55 -4.25
C ILE A 97 7.07 -10.37 -4.52
N ALA A 98 8.24 -10.46 -3.91
CA ALA A 98 9.35 -9.54 -4.09
C ALA A 98 10.64 -10.35 -3.94
N THR A 99 11.61 -10.01 -4.77
CA THR A 99 12.99 -10.45 -4.65
C THR A 99 13.85 -9.19 -4.65
N SER A 100 14.65 -9.00 -3.61
CA SER A 100 15.60 -7.88 -3.57
C SER A 100 17.01 -8.38 -3.81
N TYR A 101 17.80 -7.60 -4.54
CA TYR A 101 19.20 -7.83 -4.83
C TYR A 101 19.99 -6.55 -4.53
N ASP A 102 20.93 -6.62 -3.59
CA ASP A 102 21.73 -5.45 -3.19
C ASP A 102 23.11 -5.40 -3.86
N SER A 103 23.77 -4.25 -3.74
CA SER A 103 25.12 -4.00 -4.27
C SER A 103 26.20 -4.95 -3.72
N GLN A 104 25.95 -5.61 -2.58
CA GLN A 104 26.86 -6.60 -1.98
C GLN A 104 26.59 -8.01 -2.54
N GLY A 105 25.63 -8.16 -3.44
CA GLY A 105 25.27 -9.44 -4.05
C GLY A 105 24.34 -10.30 -3.19
N LYS A 106 23.80 -9.78 -2.09
CA LYS A 106 22.88 -10.52 -1.21
C LYS A 106 21.45 -10.42 -1.73
N CYS A 107 20.80 -11.58 -1.81
CA CYS A 107 19.41 -11.70 -2.22
C CYS A 107 18.48 -11.83 -1.00
N THR A 108 17.24 -11.35 -1.12
CA THR A 108 16.17 -11.67 -0.17
C THR A 108 14.88 -11.96 -0.91
N PHE A 109 14.25 -13.07 -0.54
CA PHE A 109 13.11 -13.63 -1.23
C PHE A 109 11.88 -13.59 -0.34
N PHE A 110 10.77 -13.10 -0.88
CA PHE A 110 9.46 -13.14 -0.23
C PHE A 110 8.60 -14.19 -0.92
N HIS A 111 8.53 -15.39 -0.35
CA HIS A 111 7.85 -16.54 -0.97
C HIS A 111 6.35 -16.29 -1.22
N GLY A 112 5.91 -16.50 -2.47
CA GLY A 112 4.52 -16.34 -2.90
C GLY A 112 3.66 -17.60 -2.79
N ARG A 113 4.27 -18.78 -2.61
CA ARG A 113 3.55 -20.07 -2.57
C ARG A 113 2.40 -20.13 -1.54
N PRO A 114 2.60 -19.73 -0.26
CA PRO A 114 1.48 -19.74 0.70
C PRO A 114 0.31 -18.85 0.28
N ILE A 115 0.59 -17.79 -0.48
CA ILE A 115 -0.41 -16.84 -0.94
C ILE A 115 -1.16 -17.42 -2.14
N LYS A 116 -0.42 -18.04 -3.07
CA LYS A 116 -0.99 -18.80 -4.18
C LYS A 116 -1.96 -19.87 -3.69
N ASP A 117 -1.56 -20.67 -2.70
CA ASP A 117 -2.40 -21.72 -2.13
C ASP A 117 -3.69 -21.17 -1.50
N LYS A 118 -3.59 -20.09 -0.72
CA LYS A 118 -4.75 -19.47 -0.09
C LYS A 118 -5.68 -18.81 -1.13
N ARG A 119 -5.13 -18.20 -2.19
CA ARG A 119 -5.93 -17.64 -3.30
C ARG A 119 -6.61 -18.72 -4.12
N SER A 120 -5.95 -19.84 -4.35
CA SER A 120 -6.56 -21.01 -5.00
C SER A 120 -7.78 -21.48 -4.20
N ARG A 121 -7.68 -21.57 -2.86
CA ARG A 121 -8.83 -21.86 -1.98
C ARG A 121 -9.97 -20.84 -2.15
N TYR A 122 -9.67 -19.54 -2.19
CA TYR A 122 -10.69 -18.50 -2.43
C TYR A 122 -11.31 -18.60 -3.83
N LYS A 123 -10.53 -18.94 -4.86
CA LYS A 123 -11.01 -19.16 -6.24
C LYS A 123 -12.01 -20.31 -6.28
N HIS A 124 -11.69 -21.46 -5.69
CA HIS A 124 -12.61 -22.60 -5.59
C HIS A 124 -13.90 -22.25 -4.84
N MET A 125 -13.77 -21.58 -3.71
CA MET A 125 -14.93 -21.15 -2.91
C MET A 125 -15.83 -20.16 -3.68
N ARG A 126 -15.26 -19.24 -4.45
CA ARG A 126 -16.04 -18.35 -5.33
C ARG A 126 -16.81 -19.13 -6.38
N LYS A 127 -16.15 -20.07 -7.06
CA LYS A 127 -16.79 -20.91 -8.10
C LYS A 127 -18.00 -21.65 -7.53
N GLN A 128 -17.85 -22.29 -6.37
CA GLN A 128 -18.96 -22.98 -5.69
C GLN A 128 -20.10 -22.02 -5.34
N LEU A 129 -19.80 -20.87 -4.73
CA LEU A 129 -20.85 -19.90 -4.35
C LEU A 129 -21.54 -19.25 -5.56
N GLN A 130 -20.84 -19.06 -6.66
CA GLN A 130 -21.41 -18.55 -7.90
C GLN A 130 -22.39 -19.55 -8.51
N GLN A 131 -22.07 -20.85 -8.47
CA GLN A 131 -22.98 -21.92 -8.93
C GLN A 131 -24.26 -21.99 -8.10
N VAL A 132 -24.19 -21.75 -6.79
CA VAL A 132 -25.38 -21.75 -5.91
C VAL A 132 -26.37 -20.62 -6.27
N GLY A 133 -25.89 -19.45 -6.72
CA GLY A 133 -26.75 -18.38 -7.25
C GLY A 133 -27.69 -17.66 -6.27
N THR A 134 -27.84 -18.12 -5.03
CA THR A 134 -28.78 -17.57 -4.05
C THR A 134 -28.35 -16.22 -3.47
N ALA A 135 -29.30 -15.47 -2.87
CA ALA A 135 -29.00 -14.22 -2.17
C ALA A 135 -28.03 -14.40 -0.99
N SER A 136 -28.10 -15.53 -0.27
CA SER A 136 -27.14 -15.86 0.79
C SER A 136 -25.74 -16.13 0.23
N ALA A 137 -25.64 -16.83 -0.91
CA ALA A 137 -24.37 -17.06 -1.61
C ALA A 137 -23.74 -15.74 -2.09
N ARG A 138 -24.53 -14.83 -2.69
CA ARG A 138 -24.08 -13.48 -3.08
C ARG A 138 -23.56 -12.66 -1.89
N ARG A 139 -24.24 -12.70 -0.74
CA ARG A 139 -23.75 -12.06 0.51
C ARG A 139 -22.44 -12.67 1.00
N LYS A 140 -22.29 -14.00 0.90
CA LYS A 140 -21.05 -14.69 1.27
C LYS A 140 -19.90 -14.35 0.31
N LEU A 141 -20.15 -14.27 -1.00
CA LEU A 141 -19.18 -13.82 -2.02
C LEU A 141 -18.61 -12.43 -1.67
N LYS A 142 -19.47 -11.46 -1.35
CA LYS A 142 -19.05 -10.12 -0.93
C LYS A 142 -18.18 -10.17 0.34
N ARG A 143 -18.57 -10.99 1.32
CA ARG A 143 -17.83 -11.13 2.59
C ARG A 143 -16.44 -11.73 2.38
N ILE A 144 -16.32 -12.80 1.59
CA ILE A 144 -15.02 -13.45 1.34
C ILE A 144 -14.11 -12.56 0.48
N GLY A 145 -14.65 -11.84 -0.51
CA GLY A 145 -13.87 -10.91 -1.32
C GLY A 145 -13.28 -9.78 -0.47
N GLY A 146 -14.07 -9.22 0.45
CA GLY A 146 -13.55 -8.25 1.42
C GLY A 146 -12.48 -8.82 2.35
N ARG A 147 -12.59 -10.10 2.76
CA ARG A 147 -11.59 -10.77 3.60
C ARG A 147 -10.28 -11.00 2.85
N GLU A 148 -10.35 -11.47 1.61
CA GLU A 148 -9.20 -11.68 0.73
C GLU A 148 -8.46 -10.36 0.47
N ASN A 149 -9.19 -9.28 0.13
CA ASN A 149 -8.59 -7.96 -0.09
C ASN A 149 -7.84 -7.44 1.14
N ARG A 150 -8.43 -7.54 2.34
CA ARG A 150 -7.76 -7.11 3.58
C ARG A 150 -6.50 -7.94 3.86
N TRP A 151 -6.57 -9.25 3.67
CA TRP A 151 -5.41 -10.11 3.86
C TRP A 151 -4.28 -9.80 2.85
N MET A 152 -4.61 -9.57 1.58
CA MET A 152 -3.61 -9.19 0.58
C MET A 152 -3.00 -7.82 0.83
N TYR A 153 -3.80 -6.86 1.30
CA TYR A 153 -3.31 -5.56 1.73
C TYR A 153 -2.29 -5.72 2.86
N ASP A 154 -2.59 -6.55 3.87
CA ASP A 154 -1.71 -6.83 5.00
C ASP A 154 -0.39 -7.48 4.56
N VAL A 155 -0.45 -8.49 3.67
CA VAL A 155 0.76 -9.09 3.07
C VAL A 155 1.63 -8.04 2.39
N ASN A 156 1.04 -7.21 1.51
CA ASN A 156 1.77 -6.15 0.81
C ASN A 156 2.37 -5.16 1.79
N HIS A 157 1.66 -4.86 2.88
CA HIS A 157 2.13 -3.97 3.93
C HIS A 157 3.33 -4.55 4.68
N CYS A 158 3.28 -5.84 5.04
CA CYS A 158 4.38 -6.55 5.69
C CYS A 158 5.63 -6.63 4.79
N VAL A 159 5.47 -7.03 3.53
CA VAL A 159 6.58 -7.14 2.57
C VAL A 159 7.25 -5.77 2.33
N SER A 160 6.46 -4.74 2.02
CA SER A 160 7.00 -3.39 1.81
C SER A 160 7.70 -2.83 3.06
N LYS A 161 7.15 -3.09 4.26
CA LYS A 161 7.77 -2.66 5.52
C LYS A 161 9.09 -3.40 5.78
N ALA A 162 9.15 -4.69 5.50
CA ALA A 162 10.36 -5.49 5.66
C ALA A 162 11.47 -5.04 4.70
N LEU A 163 11.15 -4.81 3.42
CA LEU A 163 12.09 -4.29 2.42
C LEU A 163 12.69 -2.94 2.84
N VAL A 164 11.82 -1.98 3.19
CA VAL A 164 12.27 -0.63 3.57
C VAL A 164 13.05 -0.63 4.87
N ARG A 165 12.64 -1.39 5.89
CA ARG A 165 13.40 -1.50 7.14
C ARG A 165 14.77 -2.12 6.96
N LYS A 166 14.90 -3.08 6.04
CA LYS A 166 16.17 -3.76 5.79
C LYS A 166 17.21 -2.83 5.18
N TYR A 167 16.80 -1.98 4.24
CA TYR A 167 17.73 -1.18 3.44
C TYR A 167 17.77 0.31 3.82
N GLY A 168 16.77 0.82 4.54
CA GLY A 168 16.73 2.20 5.01
C GLY A 168 16.81 3.22 3.86
N ALA A 169 17.67 4.23 4.02
CA ALA A 169 17.93 5.29 3.06
C ALA A 169 18.72 4.77 1.84
N THR A 170 18.01 4.16 0.90
CA THR A 170 18.59 3.47 -0.27
C THR A 170 17.82 3.84 -1.56
N LEU A 171 18.48 3.77 -2.71
CA LEU A 171 17.80 3.81 -4.01
C LEU A 171 17.30 2.42 -4.37
N MET A 172 15.99 2.25 -4.36
CA MET A 172 15.33 1.01 -4.78
C MET A 172 14.88 1.12 -6.23
N VAL A 173 15.34 0.20 -7.06
CA VAL A 173 14.97 0.11 -8.47
C VAL A 173 13.93 -1.00 -8.61
N VAL A 174 12.69 -0.63 -8.91
CA VAL A 174 11.58 -1.58 -9.06
C VAL A 174 11.22 -1.72 -10.54
N GLU A 175 10.95 -2.93 -11.02
CA GLU A 175 10.46 -3.08 -12.39
C GLU A 175 9.09 -2.44 -12.59
N ASN A 176 8.93 -1.69 -13.68
CA ASN A 176 7.70 -1.04 -14.05
C ASN A 176 6.76 -2.05 -14.72
N LEU A 177 5.93 -2.70 -13.91
CA LEU A 177 4.92 -3.66 -14.39
C LEU A 177 3.72 -3.02 -15.11
N LYS A 178 3.83 -1.78 -15.59
CA LYS A 178 2.82 -1.18 -16.48
C LYS A 178 2.75 -2.04 -17.75
N GLY A 179 1.57 -2.64 -18.00
CA GLY A 179 1.36 -3.52 -19.16
C GLY A 179 1.51 -5.02 -18.91
N VAL A 180 1.75 -5.48 -17.67
CA VAL A 180 1.66 -6.93 -17.39
C VAL A 180 0.25 -7.44 -17.73
N ARG A 181 -0.80 -6.68 -17.44
CA ARG A 181 -2.19 -7.05 -17.78
C ARG A 181 -2.40 -7.33 -19.27
N SER A 182 -1.76 -6.57 -20.17
CA SER A 182 -1.87 -6.79 -21.62
C SER A 182 -1.04 -7.99 -22.09
N LYS A 183 0.09 -8.31 -21.44
CA LYS A 183 0.83 -9.58 -21.68
C LYS A 183 0.08 -10.80 -21.14
N THR A 184 -0.63 -10.64 -20.02
CA THR A 184 -1.43 -11.69 -19.39
C THR A 184 -2.64 -12.13 -20.22
N GLU A 185 -3.08 -11.32 -21.19
CA GLU A 185 -4.15 -11.72 -22.12
C GLU A 185 -3.75 -12.86 -23.06
N LYS A 186 -2.43 -13.07 -23.24
CA LYS A 186 -1.87 -14.19 -24.01
C LYS A 186 -1.65 -15.46 -23.17
N ILE A 187 -1.93 -15.41 -21.88
CA ILE A 187 -1.78 -16.54 -20.95
C ILE A 187 -3.11 -17.30 -20.87
N GLN A 188 -3.07 -18.63 -20.73
CA GLN A 188 -4.26 -19.47 -20.58
C GLN A 188 -5.23 -18.91 -19.52
N LEU A 189 -6.54 -18.94 -19.82
CA LEU A 189 -7.64 -18.41 -18.99
C LEU A 189 -7.55 -18.80 -17.50
N ASN A 190 -7.02 -19.98 -17.20
CA ASN A 190 -6.89 -20.50 -15.84
C ASN A 190 -5.82 -19.79 -14.99
N GLU A 191 -4.73 -19.35 -15.61
CA GLU A 191 -3.59 -18.65 -14.98
C GLU A 191 -3.76 -17.13 -15.00
N ARG A 192 -4.62 -16.61 -15.89
CA ARG A 192 -5.03 -15.20 -15.97
C ARG A 192 -5.57 -14.67 -14.64
N TYR A 193 -6.27 -15.52 -13.88
CA TYR A 193 -6.77 -15.13 -12.56
C TYR A 193 -5.62 -14.83 -11.58
N GLU A 194 -4.58 -15.65 -11.53
CA GLU A 194 -3.48 -15.49 -10.56
C GLU A 194 -2.60 -14.28 -10.87
N SER A 195 -2.42 -13.99 -12.15
CA SER A 195 -1.62 -12.88 -12.68
C SER A 195 -2.34 -11.52 -12.64
N VAL A 196 -3.66 -11.47 -12.90
CA VAL A 196 -4.44 -10.21 -12.89
C VAL A 196 -4.93 -9.83 -11.49
N SER A 197 -5.15 -10.81 -10.60
CA SER A 197 -5.61 -10.54 -9.23
C SER A 197 -4.52 -10.04 -8.30
N TRP A 198 -3.25 -9.99 -8.75
CA TRP A 198 -2.15 -9.45 -7.95
C TRP A 198 -1.99 -7.96 -8.18
N SER A 199 -2.12 -7.14 -7.13
CA SER A 199 -1.92 -5.70 -7.23
C SER A 199 -0.46 -5.34 -6.99
N PHE A 200 0.43 -5.72 -7.91
CA PHE A 200 1.85 -5.28 -7.88
C PHE A 200 1.97 -3.77 -7.77
N TYR A 201 1.01 -3.05 -8.37
CA TYR A 201 0.84 -1.62 -8.20
C TYR A 201 0.69 -1.18 -6.74
N GLN A 202 -0.13 -1.88 -5.95
CA GLN A 202 -0.31 -1.57 -4.52
C GLN A 202 0.98 -1.80 -3.74
N LEU A 203 1.66 -2.93 -3.97
CA LEU A 203 2.92 -3.23 -3.31
C LEU A 203 3.98 -2.17 -3.66
N ARG A 204 4.14 -1.85 -4.95
CA ARG A 204 5.03 -0.78 -5.42
C ARG A 204 4.70 0.56 -4.74
N LYS A 205 3.43 0.97 -4.71
CA LYS A 205 3.01 2.20 -4.04
C LYS A 205 3.37 2.20 -2.56
N MET A 206 3.22 1.06 -1.88
CA MET A 206 3.63 0.92 -0.49
C MET A 206 5.14 1.00 -0.29
N ILE A 207 5.94 0.46 -1.21
CA ILE A 207 7.40 0.60 -1.19
C ILE A 207 7.76 2.07 -1.42
N GLU A 208 7.18 2.73 -2.43
CA GLU A 208 7.42 4.15 -2.77
C GLU A 208 7.26 5.07 -1.55
N TYR A 209 6.08 5.08 -0.91
CA TYR A 209 5.86 6.02 0.20
C TYR A 209 6.67 5.64 1.45
N LYS A 210 6.85 4.35 1.74
CA LYS A 210 7.62 3.92 2.92
C LYS A 210 9.10 4.21 2.76
N ALA A 211 9.66 3.97 1.58
CA ALA A 211 11.04 4.32 1.29
C ALA A 211 11.25 5.82 1.48
N ALA A 212 10.35 6.66 0.93
CA ALA A 212 10.41 8.11 1.13
C ALA A 212 10.40 8.49 2.62
N LEU A 213 9.54 7.87 3.44
CA LEU A 213 9.51 8.08 4.90
C LEU A 213 10.79 7.66 5.62
N HIS A 214 11.59 6.77 5.02
CA HIS A 214 12.86 6.28 5.55
C HIS A 214 14.08 6.88 4.85
N GLY A 215 13.92 8.00 4.12
CA GLY A 215 15.02 8.67 3.42
C GLY A 215 15.54 7.91 2.19
N GLY A 216 14.78 6.95 1.68
CA GLY A 216 15.06 6.22 0.44
C GLY A 216 14.27 6.76 -0.75
N LYS A 217 14.72 6.43 -1.97
CA LYS A 217 14.07 6.80 -3.23
C LYS A 217 13.71 5.53 -4.00
N VAL A 218 12.54 5.51 -4.65
CA VAL A 218 12.13 4.40 -5.51
C VAL A 218 12.02 4.89 -6.93
N ILE A 219 12.72 4.23 -7.85
CA ILE A 219 12.63 4.49 -9.30
C ILE A 219 12.06 3.26 -9.97
N ALA A 220 11.11 3.47 -10.88
CA ALA A 220 10.57 2.40 -11.69
C ALA A 220 11.22 2.37 -13.07
N VAL A 221 11.77 1.22 -13.47
CA VAL A 221 12.48 1.02 -14.74
C VAL A 221 11.71 0.09 -15.67
N ASP A 222 11.80 0.32 -16.98
CA ASP A 222 11.16 -0.55 -17.98
C ASP A 222 11.82 -1.95 -17.97
N PRO A 223 11.04 -3.05 -17.89
CA PRO A 223 11.57 -4.41 -17.89
C PRO A 223 12.20 -4.86 -19.22
N LYS A 224 12.12 -4.08 -20.30
CA LYS A 224 12.54 -4.50 -21.66
C LYS A 224 14.01 -4.93 -21.79
N TYR A 225 14.86 -4.67 -20.79
CA TYR A 225 16.29 -5.02 -20.82
C TYR A 225 16.84 -5.59 -19.50
N THR A 226 16.00 -5.90 -18.51
CA THR A 226 16.47 -6.41 -17.20
C THR A 226 16.61 -7.93 -17.16
N SER A 227 15.94 -8.65 -18.05
CA SER A 227 15.93 -10.13 -18.10
C SER A 227 16.99 -10.78 -19.00
N GLN A 228 17.90 -10.00 -19.61
CA GLN A 228 18.90 -10.52 -20.56
C GLN A 228 20.35 -10.52 -20.04
N THR A 229 20.61 -10.02 -18.84
CA THR A 229 21.95 -10.04 -18.25
C THR A 229 22.01 -11.02 -17.08
N CYS A 230 22.18 -12.29 -17.42
CA CYS A 230 22.73 -13.28 -16.49
C CYS A 230 24.13 -12.82 -16.06
N ARG A 231 24.43 -12.96 -14.76
CA ARG A 231 25.71 -12.58 -14.14
C ARG A 231 26.95 -13.32 -14.70
N SER A 232 26.73 -14.33 -15.55
CA SER A 232 27.74 -15.22 -16.10
C SER A 232 28.11 -14.98 -17.57
N ALA A 233 27.50 -14.05 -18.30
CA ALA A 233 27.84 -13.82 -19.70
C ALA A 233 27.94 -12.34 -20.05
N ALA A 234 29.15 -11.80 -19.95
CA ALA A 234 29.53 -10.56 -20.59
C ALA A 234 29.67 -10.79 -22.10
N VAL A 235 28.62 -10.52 -22.89
CA VAL A 235 28.78 -10.30 -24.34
C VAL A 235 28.05 -9.02 -24.71
N LYS A 236 28.85 -8.01 -25.08
CA LYS A 236 28.40 -6.70 -25.56
C LYS A 236 27.74 -6.86 -26.93
N THR A 237 26.62 -6.16 -27.14
CA THR A 237 26.27 -5.65 -28.47
C THR A 237 26.08 -4.14 -28.39
N LYS A 238 26.80 -3.45 -29.26
CA LYS A 238 26.96 -1.99 -29.32
C LYS A 238 25.61 -1.31 -29.53
N GLY A 239 25.31 -0.29 -28.72
CA GLY A 239 24.19 0.64 -28.91
C GLY A 239 24.52 1.95 -28.21
N THR A 240 24.49 3.04 -28.97
CA THR A 240 24.98 4.39 -28.64
C THR A 240 24.41 4.94 -27.33
N GLY A 241 25.32 5.45 -26.48
CA GLY A 241 24.97 6.02 -25.20
C GLY A 241 24.26 7.36 -25.34
N THR A 242 23.18 7.53 -24.58
CA THR A 242 22.71 8.86 -24.17
C THR A 242 22.46 8.78 -22.67
N ARG A 243 23.31 9.42 -21.87
CA ARG A 243 23.02 9.70 -20.46
C ARG A 243 21.76 10.58 -20.44
N ARG A 244 20.61 9.98 -20.20
CA ARG A 244 19.39 10.74 -19.88
C ARG A 244 19.32 10.87 -18.37
N SER A 245 19.47 12.09 -17.88
CA SER A 245 19.05 12.48 -16.55
C SER A 245 17.55 12.18 -16.42
N ILE A 246 17.19 11.19 -15.61
CA ILE A 246 15.79 10.91 -15.28
C ILE A 246 15.43 11.82 -14.11
N THR A 247 15.05 13.06 -14.42
CA THR A 247 14.38 13.94 -13.47
C THR A 247 12.90 13.58 -13.43
N SER A 248 12.52 12.69 -12.52
CA SER A 248 11.12 12.53 -12.14
C SER A 248 10.83 13.44 -10.94
N ASN A 249 10.20 14.59 -11.20
CA ASN A 249 9.60 15.42 -10.16
C ASN A 249 8.44 14.65 -9.52
N VAL A 250 8.72 13.92 -8.44
CA VAL A 250 7.71 13.37 -7.55
C VAL A 250 7.77 14.21 -6.29
N LYS A 251 6.81 15.12 -6.10
CA LYS A 251 6.56 15.71 -4.78
C LYS A 251 6.24 14.54 -3.84
N ASN A 252 7.21 14.15 -3.01
CA ASN A 252 7.06 13.05 -2.07
C ASN A 252 6.21 13.52 -0.89
N ALA A 253 4.89 13.41 -1.02
CA ALA A 253 3.99 13.49 0.12
C ALA A 253 3.79 12.09 0.70
N GLY A 254 4.23 11.87 1.93
CA GLY A 254 3.81 10.69 2.68
C GLY A 254 2.34 10.84 3.05
N ILE A 255 1.44 10.07 2.44
CA ILE A 255 0.02 10.08 2.78
C ILE A 255 -0.31 8.78 3.51
N ALA A 256 -0.84 8.91 4.73
CA ALA A 256 -1.37 7.79 5.50
C ALA A 256 -2.76 8.11 6.04
N GLN A 257 -3.41 7.12 6.62
CA GLN A 257 -4.69 7.27 7.29
C GLN A 257 -4.57 6.65 8.67
N VAL A 258 -4.87 7.45 9.69
CA VAL A 258 -4.93 7.02 11.08
C VAL A 258 -6.39 6.69 11.41
N MET A 259 -6.62 5.57 12.08
CA MET A 259 -7.94 5.15 12.52
C MET A 259 -7.94 5.07 14.04
N ILE A 260 -8.80 5.87 14.67
CA ILE A 260 -8.92 5.94 16.11
C ILE A 260 -10.30 5.41 16.49
N GLU A 261 -10.34 4.41 17.36
CA GLU A 261 -11.59 3.98 18.00
C GLU A 261 -11.93 4.94 19.14
N LEU A 262 -13.16 5.45 19.15
CA LEU A 262 -13.66 6.31 20.21
C LEU A 262 -14.51 5.48 21.19
N PRO A 263 -14.47 5.79 22.50
CA PRO A 263 -15.43 5.28 23.45
C PRO A 263 -16.88 5.64 23.03
N PRO A 264 -17.87 4.88 23.54
CA PRO A 264 -19.28 5.09 23.24
C PRO A 264 -19.79 6.45 23.69
#